data_AF-A0A9E7L2G1-F1
#
_entry.id   AF-A0A9E7L2G1-F1
#
_cell.length_a   1.000
_cell.length_b   1.000
_cell.length_c   1.000
_cell.angle_alpha   90.00
_cell.angle_beta   90.00
_cell.angle_gamma   90.00
#
_symmetry.space_group_name_H-M   'P 1'
#
loop_
_entity.id
_entity.type
_entity.pdbx_description
1 polymer ?
#
loop_
_entity_poly.entity_id
_entity_poly.type
_entity_poly.pdbx_seq_one_letter_code
_entity_poly.pdbx_strand_id
1 'polypeptide(L)'
;MELVNLIPRGYRFLPMAKELMVDYLTNWVTGTPLPGHAVTFADVYGIEPWNILNSDRQEGYFFVERKPKSSGGSRVDRKAGTGSWTLNKKQEAVKSIVDGRETVVGRKSFLSFNHGRRKNSGWIMYEYEMCSSGFERRVLCHTSTHPHRRPHQNG
;
A
#
# COMPACT_ATOMS: atom_id res chain seq x y z
N MET A 1 25.84 8.88 -7.54
CA MET A 1 26.33 8.55 -6.18
C MET A 1 25.09 8.25 -5.34
N GLU A 2 24.82 6.99 -5.01
CA GLU A 2 23.59 6.63 -4.30
C GLU A 2 23.62 7.11 -2.85
N LEU A 3 22.59 7.85 -2.43
CA LEU A 3 22.39 8.37 -1.07
C LEU A 3 22.27 7.28 0.01
N VAL A 4 22.24 6.00 -0.36
CA VAL A 4 22.11 4.86 0.56
C VAL A 4 23.30 4.73 1.52
N ASN A 5 24.48 5.23 1.13
CA ASN A 5 25.69 5.13 1.94
C ASN A 5 25.81 6.22 3.03
N LEU A 6 24.87 7.17 3.09
CA LEU A 6 24.86 8.28 4.06
C LEU A 6 23.85 8.09 5.21
N ILE A 7 23.07 7.01 5.20
CA ILE A 7 22.05 6.77 6.23
C ILE A 7 22.68 5.98 7.39
N PRO A 8 22.73 6.52 8.62
CA PRO A 8 23.27 5.80 9.76
C PRO A 8 22.48 4.51 10.05
N ARG A 9 23.17 3.50 10.59
CA ARG A 9 22.53 2.25 11.01
C ARG A 9 21.41 2.54 12.02
N GLY A 10 20.28 1.88 11.84
CA GLY A 10 19.11 1.99 12.73
C GLY A 10 18.05 2.99 12.26
N TYR A 11 18.35 3.85 11.28
CA TYR A 11 17.32 4.69 10.65
C TYR A 11 16.25 3.82 9.96
N ARG A 12 15.00 4.23 10.12
CA ARG A 12 13.83 3.56 9.55
C ARG A 12 12.98 4.55 8.79
N PHE A 13 12.38 4.07 7.70
CA PHE A 13 11.36 4.81 6.99
C PHE A 13 10.05 4.73 7.78
N LEU A 14 9.65 5.84 8.42
CA LEU A 14 8.45 5.93 9.25
C LEU A 14 7.59 7.13 8.80
N PRO A 15 6.99 7.05 7.59
CA PRO A 15 6.30 8.20 7.01
C PRO A 15 4.92 8.41 7.65
N MET A 16 4.51 9.66 7.73
CA MET A 16 3.13 10.05 7.97
C MET A 16 2.27 9.81 6.71
N ALA A 17 0.95 9.66 6.91
CA ALA A 17 0.02 9.53 5.79
C ALA A 17 0.13 10.69 4.78
N LYS A 18 0.34 11.93 5.27
CA LYS A 18 0.53 13.09 4.41
C LYS A 18 1.81 13.04 3.58
N GLU A 19 2.90 12.50 4.14
CA GLU A 19 4.20 12.41 3.44
C GLU A 19 4.13 11.36 2.33
N LEU A 20 3.47 10.22 2.60
CA LEU A 20 3.17 9.23 1.57
C LEU A 20 2.33 9.80 0.42
N MET A 21 1.33 10.64 0.75
CA MET A 21 0.47 11.26 -0.25
C MET A 21 1.21 12.34 -1.06
N VAL A 22 1.80 13.32 -0.37
CA VAL A 22 2.34 14.54 -0.99
C VAL A 22 3.73 14.31 -1.58
N ASP A 23 4.62 13.64 -0.86
CA ASP A 23 6.03 13.55 -1.27
C ASP A 23 6.32 12.31 -2.14
N TYR A 24 5.48 11.27 -2.05
CA TYR A 24 5.66 10.03 -2.82
C TYR A 24 4.60 9.85 -3.89
N LEU A 25 3.33 9.73 -3.52
CA LEU A 25 2.26 9.41 -4.46
C LEU A 25 2.05 10.55 -5.46
N THR A 26 1.94 11.80 -5.01
CA THR A 26 1.85 12.98 -5.90
C THR A 26 3.06 13.06 -6.83
N ASN A 27 4.27 12.97 -6.29
CA ASN A 27 5.47 13.05 -7.12
C ASN A 27 5.54 11.94 -8.17
N TRP A 28 5.17 10.71 -7.82
CA TRP A 28 5.11 9.62 -8.79
C TRP A 28 4.13 9.92 -9.93
N VAL A 29 2.89 10.36 -9.64
CA VAL A 29 1.90 10.55 -10.72
C VAL A 29 2.16 11.79 -11.58
N THR A 30 2.81 12.82 -11.03
CA THR A 30 3.14 14.07 -11.74
C THR A 30 4.51 14.02 -12.41
N GLY A 31 5.31 12.97 -12.17
CA GLY A 31 6.66 12.86 -12.70
C GLY A 31 7.70 13.72 -11.98
N THR A 32 7.36 14.26 -10.80
CA THR A 32 8.32 14.95 -9.93
C THR A 32 9.30 13.94 -9.32
N PRO A 33 10.59 14.30 -9.12
CA PRO A 33 11.54 13.42 -8.45
C PRO A 33 11.09 12.93 -7.07
N LEU A 34 11.32 11.65 -6.79
CA LEU A 34 11.00 11.05 -5.49
C LEU A 34 12.06 11.42 -4.44
N PRO A 35 11.69 11.60 -3.16
CA PRO A 35 12.64 11.88 -2.08
C PRO A 35 13.64 10.76 -1.82
N GLY A 36 13.31 9.54 -2.24
CA GLY A 36 14.14 8.34 -2.09
C GLY A 36 13.48 7.10 -2.69
N HIS A 37 14.10 5.94 -2.45
CA HIS A 37 13.72 4.63 -3.01
C HIS A 37 13.04 3.71 -1.98
N ALA A 38 12.54 4.28 -0.87
CA ALA A 38 11.87 3.52 0.18
C ALA A 38 10.52 2.91 -0.29
N VAL A 39 9.90 3.52 -1.29
CA VAL A 39 8.70 3.02 -1.97
C VAL A 39 9.11 2.44 -3.32
N THR A 40 8.72 1.19 -3.58
CA THR A 40 9.15 0.43 -4.78
C THR A 40 7.93 0.03 -5.63
N PHE A 41 8.11 -0.52 -6.82
CA PHE A 41 6.98 -0.99 -7.63
C PHE A 41 6.68 -2.48 -7.37
N ALA A 42 5.41 -2.86 -7.22
CA ALA A 42 5.00 -4.26 -7.09
C ALA A 42 3.55 -4.50 -7.53
N ASP A 43 3.25 -5.71 -8.01
CA ASP A 43 1.86 -6.15 -8.28
C ASP A 43 1.21 -6.70 -7.01
N VAL A 44 0.93 -5.81 -6.05
CA VAL A 44 0.36 -6.21 -4.74
C VAL A 44 -1.03 -6.83 -4.84
N TYR A 45 -1.73 -6.59 -5.95
CA TYR A 45 -3.04 -7.13 -6.22
C TYR A 45 -3.00 -8.43 -7.00
N GLY A 46 -1.91 -8.78 -7.67
CA GLY A 46 -1.73 -10.04 -8.39
C GLY A 46 -1.02 -11.14 -7.60
N ILE A 47 -0.18 -10.79 -6.62
CA ILE A 47 0.73 -11.71 -5.91
C ILE A 47 0.37 -11.81 -4.42
N GLU A 48 0.56 -12.98 -3.80
CA GLU A 48 0.36 -13.13 -2.36
C GLU A 48 1.34 -12.28 -1.53
N PRO A 49 0.91 -11.74 -0.37
CA PRO A 49 1.72 -10.80 0.40
C PRO A 49 3.07 -11.34 0.88
N TRP A 50 3.16 -12.63 1.22
CA TRP A 50 4.42 -13.28 1.62
C TRP A 50 5.38 -13.53 0.46
N ASN A 51 4.91 -13.44 -0.78
CA ASN A 51 5.76 -13.50 -1.97
C ASN A 51 6.24 -12.09 -2.39
N ILE A 52 5.57 -11.03 -1.90
CA ILE A 52 5.93 -9.64 -2.16
C ILE A 52 6.97 -9.15 -1.15
N LEU A 53 6.79 -9.49 0.12
CA LEU A 53 7.79 -9.24 1.15
C LEU A 53 8.76 -10.42 1.19
N ASN A 54 10.03 -10.17 0.87
CA ASN A 54 11.10 -11.14 1.10
C ASN A 54 11.08 -11.60 2.57
N SER A 55 11.64 -12.79 2.84
CA SER A 55 11.60 -13.44 4.16
C SER A 55 12.19 -12.60 5.32
N ASP A 56 12.99 -11.59 5.01
CA ASP A 56 13.63 -10.67 5.96
C ASP A 56 12.80 -9.42 6.27
N ARG A 57 11.73 -9.14 5.52
CA ARG A 57 10.93 -7.92 5.65
C ARG A 57 9.58 -8.17 6.32
N GLN A 58 9.31 -7.41 7.38
CA GLN A 58 8.01 -7.43 8.08
C GLN A 58 6.98 -6.52 7.42
N GLU A 59 7.44 -5.53 6.65
CA GLU A 59 6.60 -4.58 5.91
C GLU A 59 7.29 -4.04 4.66
N GLY A 60 6.51 -3.42 3.77
CA GLY A 60 7.00 -2.73 2.59
C GLY A 60 5.99 -1.71 2.04
N TYR A 61 6.51 -0.75 1.26
CA TYR A 61 5.73 0.31 0.62
C TYR A 61 5.86 0.19 -0.89
N PHE A 62 4.72 0.26 -1.58
CA PHE A 62 4.63 -0.07 -3.00
C PHE A 62 3.82 0.95 -3.79
N PHE A 63 4.35 1.42 -4.91
CA PHE A 63 3.58 2.03 -5.98
C PHE A 63 2.87 0.95 -6.79
N VAL A 64 1.58 1.17 -7.03
CA VAL A 64 0.70 0.16 -7.62
C VAL A 64 -0.23 0.84 -8.62
N GLU A 65 -0.28 0.30 -9.82
CA GLU A 65 -1.29 0.66 -10.81
C GLU A 65 -2.43 -0.37 -10.79
N ARG A 66 -3.58 0.05 -10.29
CA ARG A 66 -4.77 -0.78 -10.12
C ARG A 66 -5.32 -1.18 -11.48
N LYS A 67 -5.47 -2.49 -11.67
CA LYS A 67 -6.13 -3.08 -12.84
C LYS A 67 -7.65 -3.14 -12.56
N PRO A 68 -8.50 -2.54 -13.41
CA PRO A 68 -9.93 -2.67 -13.24
C PRO A 68 -10.36 -4.11 -13.50
N LYS A 69 -11.33 -4.61 -12.74
CA LYS A 69 -11.86 -5.97 -12.86
C LYS A 69 -12.50 -6.25 -14.23
N SER A 70 -13.00 -5.21 -14.87
CA SER A 70 -13.59 -5.25 -16.21
C SER A 70 -13.22 -3.98 -16.97
N SER A 71 -13.18 -4.05 -18.30
CA SER A 71 -12.95 -2.88 -19.15
C SER A 71 -13.92 -1.75 -18.78
N GLY A 72 -13.39 -0.55 -18.53
CA GLY A 72 -14.17 0.64 -18.16
C GLY A 72 -14.81 0.64 -16.76
N GLY A 73 -14.61 -0.40 -15.94
CA GLY A 73 -15.19 -0.50 -14.61
C GLY A 73 -14.36 0.21 -13.52
N SER A 74 -15.03 0.72 -12.48
CA SER A 74 -14.38 1.33 -11.30
C SER A 74 -13.94 0.33 -10.23
N ARG A 75 -14.45 -0.91 -10.29
CA ARG A 75 -14.10 -1.96 -9.32
C ARG A 75 -12.72 -2.51 -9.61
N VAL A 76 -11.83 -2.43 -8.63
CA VAL A 76 -10.47 -2.98 -8.67
C VAL A 76 -10.53 -4.49 -8.46
N ASP A 77 -9.79 -5.25 -9.27
CA ASP A 77 -9.55 -6.67 -8.95
C ASP A 77 -8.59 -6.77 -7.78
N ARG A 78 -9.02 -7.47 -6.74
CA ARG A 78 -8.28 -7.64 -5.49
C ARG A 78 -7.85 -9.10 -5.26
N LYS A 79 -7.93 -9.94 -6.29
CA LYS A 79 -7.49 -11.34 -6.22
C LYS A 79 -5.98 -11.44 -6.40
N ALA A 80 -5.28 -11.76 -5.32
CA ALA A 80 -3.83 -11.95 -5.31
C ALA A 80 -3.51 -13.45 -5.15
N GLY A 81 -3.06 -14.08 -6.23
CA GLY A 81 -2.82 -15.51 -6.32
C GLY A 81 -3.98 -16.37 -5.81
N THR A 82 -3.72 -17.11 -4.73
CA THR A 82 -4.65 -18.02 -4.03
C THR A 82 -5.59 -17.34 -3.04
N GLY A 83 -5.49 -16.02 -2.88
CA GLY A 83 -6.29 -15.26 -1.93
C GLY A 83 -6.86 -13.96 -2.50
N SER A 84 -7.35 -13.12 -1.60
CA SER A 84 -7.90 -11.80 -1.97
C SER A 84 -7.75 -10.78 -0.86
N TRP A 85 -7.49 -9.54 -1.27
CA TRP A 85 -7.56 -8.38 -0.41
C TRP A 85 -9.02 -7.94 -0.25
N THR A 86 -9.45 -7.76 0.99
CA THR A 86 -10.80 -7.28 1.30
C THR A 86 -10.72 -6.09 2.24
N LEU A 87 -11.59 -5.09 2.03
CA LEU A 87 -11.74 -4.00 3.00
C LEU A 87 -12.07 -4.61 4.37
N ASN A 88 -11.31 -4.21 5.38
CA ASN A 88 -11.58 -4.68 6.73
C ASN A 88 -12.91 -4.08 7.19
N LYS A 89 -13.83 -4.91 7.68
CA LYS A 89 -15.16 -4.45 8.10
C LYS A 89 -15.18 -3.92 9.54
N LYS A 90 -14.09 -4.09 10.30
CA LYS A 90 -13.96 -3.55 11.67
C LYS A 90 -13.22 -2.22 11.60
N GLN A 91 -13.82 -1.19 12.22
CA GLN A 91 -13.42 0.23 12.19
C GLN A 91 -13.58 0.93 10.84
N GLU A 92 -13.57 2.28 10.87
CA GLU A 92 -13.57 3.22 9.74
C GLU A 92 -12.50 2.85 8.70
N ALA A 93 -12.83 1.87 7.85
CA ALA A 93 -11.91 1.24 6.93
C ALA A 93 -11.38 2.20 5.87
N VAL A 94 -12.01 3.37 5.72
CA VAL A 94 -11.62 4.43 4.81
C VAL A 94 -11.60 5.72 5.61
N LYS A 95 -10.45 6.40 5.64
CA LYS A 95 -10.26 7.70 6.30
C LYS A 95 -9.78 8.74 5.30
N SER A 96 -10.30 9.95 5.41
CA SER A 96 -9.76 11.09 4.66
C SER A 96 -8.38 11.45 5.21
N ILE A 97 -7.48 11.84 4.31
CA ILE A 97 -6.19 12.43 4.64
C ILE A 97 -6.31 13.90 4.32
N VAL A 98 -6.04 14.74 5.30
CA VAL A 98 -6.06 16.21 5.15
C VAL A 98 -4.66 16.78 5.24
N ASP A 99 -4.44 17.91 4.57
CA ASP A 99 -3.23 18.69 4.72
C ASP A 99 -3.30 19.63 5.96
N GLY A 100 -2.28 20.46 6.14
CA GLY A 100 -2.24 21.44 7.23
C GLY A 100 -3.28 22.57 7.14
N ARG A 101 -4.06 22.63 6.05
CA ARG A 101 -5.15 23.58 5.82
C ARG A 101 -6.52 22.90 5.84
N GLU A 102 -6.60 21.69 6.40
CA GLU A 102 -7.82 20.86 6.45
C GLU A 102 -8.40 20.48 5.09
N THR A 103 -7.63 20.63 4.01
CA THR A 103 -8.06 20.24 2.67
C THR A 103 -7.83 18.75 2.46
N VAL A 104 -8.85 18.03 1.97
CA VAL A 104 -8.74 16.60 1.69
C VAL A 104 -7.81 16.36 0.50
N VAL A 105 -6.66 15.75 0.77
CA VAL A 105 -5.65 15.41 -0.26
C VAL A 105 -5.75 13.96 -0.73
N GLY A 106 -6.42 13.09 0.03
CA GLY A 106 -6.58 11.69 -0.35
C GLY A 106 -7.37 10.87 0.64
N ARG A 107 -7.33 9.55 0.45
CA ARG A 107 -8.00 8.56 1.30
C ARG A 107 -7.01 7.45 1.67
N LYS A 108 -7.13 6.96 2.91
CA LYS A 108 -6.45 5.78 3.42
C LYS A 108 -7.47 4.67 3.63
N SER A 109 -7.33 3.57 2.90
CA SER A 109 -8.15 2.37 3.04
C SER A 109 -7.41 1.27 3.78
N PHE A 110 -8.06 0.53 4.68
CA PHE A 110 -7.48 -0.60 5.41
C PHE A 110 -8.04 -1.93 4.89
N LEU A 111 -7.15 -2.79 4.42
CA LEU A 111 -7.46 -4.08 3.84
C LEU A 111 -6.83 -5.21 4.65
N SER A 112 -7.45 -6.39 4.58
CA SER A 112 -6.94 -7.63 5.15
C SER A 112 -6.99 -8.72 4.09
N PHE A 113 -5.95 -9.55 4.06
CA PHE A 113 -5.83 -10.64 3.09
C PHE A 113 -6.51 -11.91 3.61
N ASN A 114 -7.38 -12.49 2.79
CA ASN A 114 -7.97 -13.80 3.02
C ASN A 114 -7.28 -14.82 2.12
N HIS A 115 -6.85 -15.95 2.70
CA HIS A 115 -6.20 -17.04 1.97
C HIS A 115 -7.08 -18.29 2.05
N GLY A 116 -7.63 -18.72 0.91
CA GLY A 116 -8.61 -19.82 0.87
C GLY A 116 -9.76 -19.62 1.86
N ARG A 117 -9.94 -20.57 2.78
CA ARG A 117 -10.96 -20.50 3.85
C ARG A 117 -10.54 -19.67 5.06
N ARG A 118 -9.25 -19.33 5.21
CA ARG A 118 -8.73 -18.56 6.34
C ARG A 118 -8.96 -17.08 6.09
N LYS A 119 -9.99 -16.54 6.76
CA LYS A 119 -10.23 -15.09 6.82
C LYS A 119 -9.14 -14.42 7.67
N ASN A 120 -8.71 -13.23 7.27
CA ASN A 120 -7.71 -12.42 7.98
C ASN A 120 -6.46 -13.25 8.31
N SER A 121 -5.75 -13.66 7.26
CA SER A 121 -4.54 -14.51 7.31
C SER A 121 -3.38 -13.95 8.13
N GLY A 122 -3.53 -12.75 8.72
CA GLY A 122 -2.50 -12.01 9.44
C GLY A 122 -1.77 -11.01 8.57
N TRP A 123 -2.11 -10.91 7.29
CA TRP A 123 -1.61 -9.89 6.38
C TRP A 123 -2.58 -8.73 6.24
N ILE A 124 -2.03 -7.51 6.27
CA ILE A 124 -2.77 -6.26 6.17
C ILE A 124 -2.14 -5.33 5.14
N MET A 125 -2.96 -4.44 4.61
CA MET A 125 -2.53 -3.40 3.70
C MET A 125 -3.24 -2.09 4.02
N TYR A 126 -2.49 -0.99 4.01
CA TYR A 126 -3.06 0.34 3.90
C TYR A 126 -2.87 0.85 2.47
N GLU A 127 -3.97 1.09 1.78
CA GLU A 127 -3.99 1.69 0.43
C GLU A 127 -4.22 3.20 0.55
N TYR A 128 -3.37 3.98 -0.09
CA TYR A 128 -3.41 5.42 -0.15
C TYR A 128 -3.76 5.85 -1.57
N GLU A 129 -4.83 6.63 -1.71
CA GLU A 129 -5.41 7.03 -3.00
C GLU A 129 -5.66 8.54 -3.03
N MET A 130 -5.38 9.17 -4.17
CA MET A 130 -5.73 10.58 -4.40
C MET A 130 -7.20 10.77 -4.68
N CYS A 131 -7.75 11.90 -4.23
CA CYS A 131 -9.12 12.31 -4.56
C CYS A 131 -9.25 12.98 -5.94
N SER A 132 -8.13 13.33 -6.60
CA SER A 132 -8.13 14.04 -7.88
C SER A 132 -8.46 13.11 -9.05
N SER A 133 -9.30 13.60 -9.97
CA SER A 133 -9.71 12.85 -11.16
C SER A 133 -8.52 12.60 -12.09
N GLY A 134 -8.41 11.38 -12.62
CA GLY A 134 -7.39 10.99 -13.60
C GLY A 134 -6.21 10.18 -13.05
N PHE A 135 -6.03 10.15 -11.73
CA PHE A 135 -5.00 9.34 -11.08
C PHE A 135 -5.56 8.26 -10.15
N GLU A 136 -6.87 7.97 -10.20
CA GLU A 136 -7.48 7.02 -9.25
C GLU A 136 -6.80 5.64 -9.35
N ARG A 137 -6.32 5.24 -10.52
CA ARG A 137 -5.66 3.93 -10.67
C ARG A 137 -4.28 3.84 -10.04
N ARG A 138 -3.61 4.96 -9.76
CA ARG A 138 -2.27 4.98 -9.17
C ARG A 138 -2.39 5.17 -7.67
N VAL A 139 -2.04 4.13 -6.92
CA VAL A 139 -2.11 4.11 -5.45
C VAL A 139 -0.76 3.76 -4.85
N LEU A 140 -0.60 4.11 -3.58
CA LEU A 140 0.51 3.67 -2.76
C LEU A 140 -0.02 2.67 -1.72
N CYS A 141 0.60 1.50 -1.62
CA CYS A 141 0.21 0.46 -0.68
C CYS A 141 1.31 0.21 0.35
N HIS A 142 0.97 0.30 1.64
CA HIS A 142 1.80 -0.20 2.73
C HIS A 142 1.30 -1.59 3.12
N THR A 143 2.08 -2.62 2.80
CA THR A 143 1.75 -4.02 3.12
C THR A 143 2.59 -4.47 4.30
N SER A 144 1.96 -5.10 5.29
CA SER A 144 2.63 -5.52 6.52
C SER A 144 1.91 -6.71 7.16
N THR A 145 2.59 -7.33 8.11
CA THR A 145 1.99 -8.33 9.00
C THR A 145 1.23 -7.64 10.14
N HIS A 146 0.12 -8.22 10.55
CA HIS A 146 -0.71 -7.67 11.62
C HIS A 146 0.00 -7.90 12.98
N PRO A 147 0.17 -6.87 13.82
CA PRO A 147 1.02 -6.95 15.02
C PRO A 147 0.60 -8.03 16.02
N HIS A 148 -0.70 -8.29 16.14
CA HIS A 148 -1.26 -9.27 17.07
C HIS A 148 -1.69 -10.59 16.43
N ARG A 149 -1.34 -10.87 15.17
CA ARG A 149 -1.72 -12.13 14.50
C ARG A 149 -0.51 -12.75 13.82
N ARG A 150 -0.34 -14.06 14.00
CA ARG A 150 0.68 -14.79 13.22
C ARG A 150 0.29 -14.79 11.74
N PRO A 151 1.09 -14.16 10.87
CA PRO A 151 0.83 -14.18 9.44
C PRO A 151 0.96 -15.61 8.91
N HIS A 152 0.13 -15.94 7.94
CA HIS A 152 0.36 -17.10 7.10
C HIS A 152 1.66 -16.88 6.31
N GLN A 153 2.62 -17.78 6.45
CA GLN A 153 3.82 -17.83 5.62
C GLN A 153 3.70 -19.06 4.70
N ASN A 154 4.45 -19.08 3.59
CA ASN A 154 4.64 -20.33 2.86
C ASN A 154 5.28 -21.36 3.80
N GLY A 155 4.76 -22.59 3.76
CA GLY A 155 5.38 -23.75 4.39
C GLY A 155 6.51 -24.29 3.53
#